data_AF-A0A6L4Y7D8-F1
#
_entry.id   AF-A0A6L4Y7D8-F1
#
_cell.length_a   1.000
_cell.length_b   1.000
_cell.length_c   1.000
_cell.angle_alpha   90.00
_cell.angle_beta   90.00
_cell.angle_gamma   90.00
#
_symmetry.space_group_name_H-M   'P 1'
#
loop_
_entity.id
_entity.type
_entity.pdbx_description
1 polymer ?
#
loop_
_entity_poly.entity_id
_entity_poly.type
_entity_poly.pdbx_seq_one_letter_code
_entity_poly.pdbx_strand_id
1 'polypeptide(L)' 'MEEKWITGTPRLWRDIPLIIPFCPGCQHGTAVKALCEVIDELGIEGNSVLV' A
#
# COMPACT_ATOMS: atom_id res chain seq x y z
N MET A 1 -20.63 10.30 3.78
CA MET A 1 -19.74 9.88 4.88
C MET A 1 -18.71 9.00 4.22
N GLU A 2 -17.47 9.48 4.06
CA GLU A 2 -16.44 8.72 3.35
C GLU A 2 -15.90 7.64 4.29
N GLU A 3 -15.96 6.38 3.86
CA GLU A 3 -15.48 5.25 4.67
C GLU A 3 -13.94 5.32 4.75
N LYS A 4 -13.43 5.86 5.86
CA LYS A 4 -11.99 5.95 6.10
C LYS A 4 -11.47 4.62 6.65
N TRP A 5 -10.49 4.04 5.97
CA TRP A 5 -9.81 2.82 6.40
C TRP A 5 -8.90 3.11 7.61
N ILE A 6 -9.06 2.36 8.71
CA ILE A 6 -8.41 2.63 10.02
C ILE A 6 -7.57 1.43 10.50
N THR A 7 -6.73 0.86 9.64
CA THR A 7 -5.78 -0.21 10.00
C THR A 7 -4.36 0.17 9.57
N GLY A 8 -3.37 -0.56 10.09
CA GLY A 8 -1.97 -0.34 9.76
C GLY A 8 -1.61 -0.67 8.31
N THR A 9 -2.47 -1.42 7.60
CA THR A 9 -2.28 -1.79 6.19
C THR A 9 -2.88 -0.71 5.29
N PRO A 10 -2.15 -0.16 4.31
CA PRO A 10 -2.65 0.91 3.45
C PRO A 10 -3.79 0.42 2.52
N ARG A 11 -4.67 1.34 2.11
CA ARG A 11 -5.84 1.06 1.26
C ARG A 11 -5.46 0.34 -0.03
N LEU A 12 -4.44 0.84 -0.74
CA LEU A 12 -3.96 0.30 -2.01
C LEU A 12 -3.48 -1.16 -1.94
N TRP A 13 -3.12 -1.63 -0.75
CA TRP A 13 -2.67 -3.01 -0.55
C TRP A 13 -3.83 -3.98 -0.32
N ARG A 14 -5.06 -3.48 -0.14
CA ARG A 14 -6.25 -4.36 -0.01
C ARG A 14 -6.47 -5.20 -1.27
N ASP A 15 -6.26 -4.59 -2.43
CA ASP A 15 -6.66 -5.16 -3.72
C ASP A 15 -5.51 -5.85 -4.46
N ILE A 16 -4.35 -5.99 -3.82
CA ILE A 16 -3.21 -6.73 -4.39
C ILE A 16 -3.51 -8.23 -4.28
N PRO A 17 -3.68 -8.96 -5.40
CA PRO A 17 -4.05 -10.38 -5.38
C PRO A 17 -2.87 -11.31 -5.03
N LEU A 18 -1.68 -10.73 -4.79
CA LEU A 18 -0.45 -11.46 -4.56
C LEU A 18 -0.12 -11.48 -3.06
N ILE A 19 0.17 -12.68 -2.56
CA ILE A 19 0.85 -12.83 -1.27
C ILE A 19 2.27 -12.32 -1.50
N ILE A 20 2.63 -11.18 -0.89
CA ILE A 20 3.99 -10.65 -0.95
C ILE A 20 4.78 -11.21 0.25
N PRO A 21 5.70 -12.17 0.04
CA PRO A 21 6.38 -12.85 1.13
C PRO A 21 7.53 -11.99 1.66
N PHE A 22 7.21 -10.94 2.40
CA PHE A 22 8.22 -10.17 3.11
C PHE A 22 8.70 -10.92 4.36
N CYS A 23 10.02 -11.01 4.52
CA CYS A 23 10.61 -11.60 5.72
C CYS A 23 10.28 -10.76 6.96
N PRO A 24 9.94 -11.37 8.11
CA PRO A 24 9.81 -10.65 9.37
C PRO A 24 11.09 -9.86 9.68
N GLY A 25 10.95 -8.56 9.97
CA GLY A 25 12.05 -7.67 10.27
C GLY A 25 12.76 -7.02 9.07
N CYS A 26 12.43 -7.40 7.82
CA CYS A 26 12.89 -6.64 6.67
C CYS A 26 12.08 -5.33 6.52
N GLN A 27 12.68 -4.31 5.91
CA GLN A 27 12.03 -3.00 5.76
C GLN A 27 11.09 -2.90 4.56
N HIS A 28 10.99 -3.94 3.73
CA HIS A 28 10.16 -3.90 2.52
C HIS A 28 8.68 -3.61 2.82
N GLY A 29 8.12 -4.18 3.89
CA GLY A 29 6.73 -3.92 4.28
C GLY A 29 6.49 -2.46 4.67
N THR A 30 7.44 -1.86 5.39
CA THR A 30 7.40 -0.44 5.74
C THR A 30 7.55 0.46 4.50
N ALA A 31 8.48 0.12 3.60
CA ALA A 31 8.70 0.88 2.38
C ALA A 31 7.48 0.85 1.44
N VAL A 32 6.89 -0.33 1.23
CA VAL A 32 5.66 -0.46 0.42
C VAL A 32 4.50 0.29 1.07
N LYS A 33 4.37 0.25 2.39
CA LYS A 33 3.36 1.05 3.09
C LYS A 33 3.48 2.54 2.79
N ALA A 34 4.69 3.09 2.96
CA ALA A 34 4.94 4.51 2.71
C ALA A 34 4.68 4.89 1.24
N LEU A 35 5.10 4.03 0.29
CA LEU A 35 4.80 4.23 -1.13
C LEU A 35 3.30 4.26 -1.41
N CYS A 36 2.54 3.32 -0.84
CA CYS A 36 1.10 3.30 -1.02
C CYS A 36 0.41 4.55 -0.46
N GLU A 37 0.83 5.02 0.71
CA GLU A 37 0.28 6.24 1.33
C GLU A 37 0.56 7.47 0.45
N VAL A 38 1.78 7.60 -0.08
CA VAL A 38 2.14 8.71 -1.00
C VAL A 38 1.37 8.64 -2.32
N ILE A 39 1.19 7.45 -2.90
CA ILE A 39 0.42 7.27 -4.14
C ILE A 39 -1.05 7.67 -3.93
N ASP A 40 -1.62 7.31 -2.77
CA ASP A 40 -3.00 7.65 -2.39
C ASP A 40 -3.15 9.17 -2.17
N GLU A 41 -2.21 9.78 -1.41
CA GLU A 41 -2.18 11.23 -1.16
C GLU A 41 -2.06 12.07 -2.44
N LEU A 42 -1.25 11.59 -3.39
CA LEU A 42 -1.06 12.25 -4.68
C LEU A 42 -2.16 11.93 -5.71
N GLY A 43 -3.03 10.96 -5.42
CA GLY A 43 -4.11 10.54 -6.33
C GLY A 43 -3.61 9.92 -7.64
N ILE A 44 -2.42 9.29 -7.64
CA ILE A 44 -1.76 8.75 -8.83
C ILE A 44 -1.85 7.22 -8.97
N GLU A 45 -2.77 6.58 -8.26
CA GLU A 45 -3.00 5.13 -8.29
C GLU A 45 -3.16 4.59 -9.72
N GLY A 46 -3.99 5.23 -10.56
CA GLY A 46 -4.23 4.80 -11.95
C GLY A 46 -3.07 5.04 -12.92
N ASN A 47 -2.02 5.75 -12.49
CA ASN A 47 -0.82 6.06 -13.27
C ASN A 47 0.44 5.40 -12.70
N SER A 48 0.29 4.52 -11.70
CA SER A 48 1.39 3.84 -11.03
C SER A 48 1.42 2.37 -11.43
N VAL A 49 2.61 1.85 -11.73
CA VAL A 49 2.82 0.43 -12.05
C VAL A 49 3.73 -0.18 -11.00
N LEU A 50 3.26 -1.25 -10.36
CA LEU A 50 4.06 -2.08 -9.47
C LEU A 50 4.79 -3.13 -10.32
N VAL A 51 6.12 -3.17 -10.23
CA VAL A 51 7.01 -4.09 -10.96
C VAL A 51 7.76 -5.01 -10.03
#